data_AF-A0A517VN81-F1
#
_entry.id   AF-A0A517VN81-F1
#
_cell.length_a   1.000
_cell.length_b   1.000
_cell.length_c   1.000
_cell.angle_alpha   90.00
_cell.angle_beta   90.00
_cell.angle_gamma   90.00
#
_symmetry.space_group_name_H-M   'P 1'
#
loop_
_entity.id
_entity.type
_entity.pdbx_description
1 polymer ?
#
loop_
_entity_poly.entity_id
_entity_poly.type
_entity_poly.pdbx_seq_one_letter_code
_entity_poly.pdbx_strand_id
1 'polypeptide(L)'
;MTAGQMKIVKSGVLLLVMLIAVALVYLYVSVIELTLAQDHIRQAFGKGIAACIFLTAGGTALRYPLSGLLAGILVCYFYALGYVVLWVGIPLEWLF
;
A
#
# COMPACT_ATOMS: atom_id res chain seq x y z
N MET A 1 11.63 11.07 -24.42
CA MET A 1 12.23 11.31 -23.09
C MET A 1 13.73 11.11 -23.19
N THR A 2 14.53 12.01 -22.63
CA THR A 2 15.99 11.84 -22.53
C THR A 2 16.34 10.89 -21.38
N ALA A 3 17.50 10.24 -21.43
CA ALA A 3 17.96 9.31 -20.37
C ALA A 3 17.99 9.96 -18.98
N GLY A 4 18.26 11.26 -18.89
CA GLY A 4 18.19 12.04 -17.65
C GLY A 4 16.77 12.13 -17.07
N GLN A 5 15.76 12.38 -17.91
CA GLN A 5 14.37 12.46 -17.46
C GLN A 5 13.81 11.11 -17.00
N MET A 6 14.21 10.00 -17.63
CA MET A 6 13.84 8.66 -17.16
C MET A 6 14.38 8.36 -15.75
N LYS A 7 15.59 8.81 -15.41
CA LYS A 7 16.15 8.60 -14.06
C LYS A 7 15.36 9.37 -13.00
N ILE A 8 15.05 10.64 -13.25
CA ILE A 8 14.28 11.50 -12.34
C ILE A 8 12.89 10.90 -12.07
N VAL A 9 12.21 10.45 -13.11
CA VAL A 9 10.87 9.83 -12.98
C VAL A 9 10.92 8.54 -12.16
N LYS A 10 11.90 7.68 -12.42
CA LYS A 10 12.07 6.44 -11.64
C LYS A 10 12.36 6.71 -10.16
N SER A 11 13.23 7.68 -9.87
CA SER A 11 13.50 8.11 -8.49
C SER A 11 12.27 8.72 -7.82
N GLY A 12 11.48 9.52 -8.54
CA GLY A 12 10.22 10.06 -8.03
C GLY A 12 9.19 8.98 -7.71
N VAL A 13 9.04 7.98 -8.57
CA VAL A 13 8.17 6.81 -8.31
C VAL A 13 8.64 6.02 -7.09
N LEU A 14 9.95 5.79 -6.96
CA LEU A 14 10.53 5.14 -5.79
C LEU A 14 10.24 5.89 -4.49
N LEU A 15 10.42 7.22 -4.49
CA LEU A 15 10.11 8.08 -3.36
C LEU A 15 8.64 7.99 -2.99
N LEU A 16 7.75 8.03 -3.98
CA LEU A 16 6.31 7.89 -3.77
C LEU A 16 5.95 6.53 -3.16
N VAL A 17 6.53 5.43 -3.68
CA VAL A 17 6.35 4.09 -3.12
C VAL A 17 6.79 4.05 -1.66
N MET A 18 7.93 4.65 -1.33
CA MET A 18 8.43 4.69 0.06
C MET A 18 7.49 5.47 0.98
N LEU A 19 6.95 6.60 0.54
CA LEU A 19 5.98 7.37 1.34
C LEU A 19 4.69 6.57 1.57
N ILE A 20 4.18 5.86 0.56
CA ILE A 20 2.99 5.01 0.71
C ILE A 20 3.29 3.82 1.62
N ALA A 21 4.49 3.23 1.54
CA ALA A 21 4.90 2.15 2.43
C ALA A 21 4.91 2.62 3.89
N VAL A 22 5.46 3.81 4.15
CA VAL A 22 5.44 4.41 5.50
C VAL A 22 4.01 4.67 5.95
N ALA A 23 3.14 5.21 5.09
CA ALA A 23 1.73 5.43 5.42
C ALA A 23 0.98 4.11 5.73
N LEU A 24 1.29 3.02 5.01
CA LEU A 24 0.74 1.69 5.26
C LEU A 24 1.18 1.14 6.63
N VAL A 25 2.45 1.32 6.98
CA VAL A 25 2.99 0.90 8.29
C VAL A 25 2.37 1.73 9.40
N TYR A 26 2.24 3.04 9.21
CA TYR A 26 1.57 3.90 10.18
C TYR A 26 0.12 3.48 10.39
N LEU A 27 -0.62 3.22 9.31
CA LEU A 27 -1.98 2.68 9.38
C LEU A 27 -2.04 1.36 10.15
N TYR A 28 -1.09 0.44 9.91
CA TYR A 28 -1.01 -0.83 10.63
C TYR A 28 -0.80 -0.64 12.13
N VAL A 29 0.12 0.25 12.52
CA VAL A 29 0.39 0.56 13.93
C VAL A 29 -0.82 1.21 14.59
N SER A 30 -1.42 2.24 13.98
CA SER A 30 -2.62 2.90 14.51
C SER A 30 -3.76 1.91 14.73
N VAL A 31 -4.00 1.00 13.78
CA VAL A 31 -5.06 -0.02 13.92
C VAL A 31 -4.77 -1.01 15.06
N ILE A 32 -3.49 -1.33 15.32
CA ILE A 32 -3.11 -2.16 16.47
C ILE A 32 -3.33 -1.41 17.79
N GLU A 33 -2.95 -0.14 17.85
CA GLU A 33 -3.12 0.70 19.05
C GLU A 33 -4.60 0.89 19.42
N LEU A 34 -5.49 0.94 18.42
CA LEU A 34 -6.94 0.95 18.63
C LEU A 34 -7.49 -0.40 19.15
N THR A 35 -6.64 -1.38 19.49
CA THR A 35 -7.01 -2.69 20.03
C THR A 35 -8.03 -3.45 19.20
N LEU A 36 -7.96 -3.29 17.87
CA LEU A 36 -8.80 -4.05 16.98
C LEU A 36 -8.51 -5.55 17.12
N ALA A 37 -9.56 -6.38 17.09
CA ALA A 37 -9.39 -7.82 17.12
C ALA A 37 -8.39 -8.24 16.02
N GLN A 38 -7.32 -8.92 16.42
CA GLN A 38 -6.16 -9.21 15.57
C GLN A 38 -6.53 -9.94 14.27
N ASP A 39 -7.67 -10.64 14.25
CA ASP A 39 -8.20 -11.32 13.07
C ASP A 39 -8.60 -10.35 11.95
N HIS A 40 -9.19 -9.20 12.26
CA HIS A 40 -9.57 -8.19 11.27
C HIS A 40 -8.34 -7.52 10.64
N ILE A 41 -7.33 -7.25 11.47
CA ILE A 41 -6.04 -6.71 11.01
C ILE A 41 -5.36 -7.73 10.07
N ARG A 42 -5.28 -8.99 10.49
CA ARG A 42 -4.69 -10.06 9.66
C ARG A 42 -5.41 -10.23 8.33
N GLN A 43 -6.74 -10.18 8.30
CA GLN A 43 -7.49 -10.31 7.06
C GLN A 43 -7.31 -9.11 6.13
N ALA A 44 -7.41 -7.88 6.65
CA ALA A 44 -7.30 -6.65 5.87
C ALA A 44 -5.91 -6.52 5.25
N PHE A 45 -4.87 -6.58 6.09
CA PHE A 45 -3.48 -6.44 5.64
C PHE A 45 -3.00 -7.67 4.89
N GLY A 46 -3.41 -8.88 5.28
CA GLY A 46 -3.03 -10.12 4.59
C GLY A 46 -3.53 -10.17 3.15
N LYS A 47 -4.81 -9.82 2.91
CA LYS A 47 -5.37 -9.73 1.55
C LYS A 47 -4.75 -8.59 0.76
N GLY A 48 -4.53 -7.43 1.39
CA GLY A 48 -3.85 -6.29 0.78
C GLY A 48 -2.42 -6.62 0.31
N ILE A 49 -1.62 -7.27 1.16
CA ILE A 49 -0.26 -7.69 0.84
C ILE A 49 -0.26 -8.74 -0.27
N ALA A 50 -1.17 -9.71 -0.22
CA ALA A 50 -1.29 -10.70 -1.30
C ALA A 50 -1.57 -10.03 -2.65
N ALA A 51 -2.53 -9.10 -2.71
CA ALA A 51 -2.82 -8.32 -3.91
C ALA A 51 -1.60 -7.50 -4.39
N CYS A 52 -0.86 -6.89 -3.46
CA CYS A 52 0.39 -6.18 -3.76
C CYS A 52 1.42 -7.08 -4.43
N ILE A 53 1.63 -8.28 -3.89
CA ILE A 53 2.58 -9.26 -4.43
C ILE A 53 2.18 -9.66 -5.85
N PHE A 54 0.90 -9.98 -6.09
CA PHE A 54 0.42 -10.35 -7.43
C PHE A 54 0.60 -9.22 -8.45
N LEU A 55 0.29 -7.97 -8.08
CA LEU A 55 0.43 -6.82 -8.97
C LEU A 55 1.90 -6.48 -9.24
N THR A 56 2.76 -6.61 -8.23
CA THR A 56 4.21 -6.39 -8.37
C THR A 56 4.83 -7.48 -9.26
N ALA A 57 4.46 -8.75 -9.04
CA ALA A 57 4.90 -9.87 -9.87
C ALA A 57 4.41 -9.72 -11.32
N GLY A 58 3.15 -9.36 -11.52
CA GLY A 58 2.57 -9.09 -12.84
C GLY A 58 3.24 -7.94 -13.57
N GLY A 59 3.49 -6.81 -12.88
CA GLY A 59 4.24 -5.69 -13.46
C GLY A 59 5.66 -6.07 -13.83
N THR A 60 6.34 -6.87 -13.00
CA THR A 60 7.68 -7.40 -13.30
C THR A 60 7.67 -8.31 -14.53
N ALA A 61 6.69 -9.21 -14.63
CA ALA A 61 6.51 -10.10 -15.79
C ALA A 61 6.26 -9.32 -17.09
N LEU A 62 5.52 -8.22 -17.02
CA LEU A 62 5.26 -7.32 -18.16
C LEU A 62 6.39 -6.32 -18.45
N ARG A 63 7.54 -6.42 -17.75
CA ARG A 63 8.69 -5.49 -17.86
C ARG A 63 8.41 -4.05 -17.40
N TYR A 64 7.39 -3.87 -16.56
CA TYR A 64 7.06 -2.60 -15.90
C TYR A 64 7.12 -2.75 -14.35
N PRO A 65 8.29 -3.02 -13.76
CA PRO A 65 8.40 -3.37 -12.34
C PRO A 65 8.00 -2.23 -11.40
N LEU A 66 8.36 -0.98 -11.75
CA LEU A 66 8.06 0.19 -10.92
C LEU A 66 6.57 0.54 -10.88
N SER A 67 5.88 0.43 -12.01
CA SER A 67 4.43 0.67 -12.04
C SER A 67 3.66 -0.48 -11.38
N GLY A 68 4.13 -1.73 -11.53
CA GLY A 68 3.59 -2.87 -10.78
C GLY A 68 3.72 -2.71 -9.27
N LEU A 69 4.90 -2.29 -8.81
CA LEU A 69 5.16 -2.01 -7.40
C LEU A 69 4.27 -0.88 -6.86
N LEU A 70 4.18 0.23 -7.60
CA LEU A 70 3.33 1.36 -7.22
C LEU A 70 1.84 0.98 -7.18
N ALA A 71 1.35 0.26 -8.19
CA ALA A 71 -0.03 -0.21 -8.21
C ALA A 71 -0.31 -1.19 -7.06
N GLY A 72 0.61 -2.12 -6.81
CA GLY A 72 0.51 -3.08 -5.72
C GLY A 72 0.41 -2.41 -4.36
N ILE A 73 1.29 -1.45 -4.08
CA ILE A 73 1.33 -0.80 -2.77
C ILE A 73 0.12 0.13 -2.56
N LEU A 74 -0.35 0.81 -3.61
CA LEU A 74 -1.57 1.62 -3.56
C LEU A 74 -2.80 0.75 -3.29
N VAL A 75 -2.95 -0.37 -3.99
CA VAL A 75 -4.06 -1.31 -3.76
C VAL A 75 -4.02 -1.86 -2.35
N CYS A 76 -2.84 -2.23 -1.84
CA CYS A 76 -2.69 -2.67 -0.46
C CYS A 76 -3.16 -1.60 0.54
N TYR A 77 -2.72 -0.35 0.34
CA TYR A 77 -3.06 0.76 1.21
C TYR A 77 -4.56 1.08 1.18
N PHE A 78 -5.15 1.25 0.00
CA PHE A 78 -6.58 1.55 -0.11
C PHE A 78 -7.47 0.40 0.33
N TYR A 79 -7.04 -0.85 0.11
CA TYR A 79 -7.79 -2.01 0.59
C TYR A 79 -7.78 -2.09 2.12
N ALA A 80 -6.60 -1.92 2.73
CA ALA A 80 -6.47 -1.91 4.19
C ALA A 80 -7.27 -0.75 4.80
N LEU A 81 -7.11 0.46 4.27
CA LEU A 81 -7.85 1.65 4.72
C LEU A 81 -9.37 1.47 4.54
N GLY A 82 -9.80 1.02 3.37
CA GLY A 82 -11.22 0.81 3.06
C GLY A 82 -11.84 -0.28 3.93
N TYR A 83 -11.12 -1.36 4.22
CA TYR A 83 -11.59 -2.38 5.16
C TYR A 83 -11.73 -1.80 6.58
N VAL A 84 -10.72 -1.08 7.06
CA VAL A 84 -10.75 -0.47 8.40
C VAL A 84 -11.87 0.57 8.53
N VAL A 85 -12.08 1.41 7.53
CA VAL A 85 -13.08 2.48 7.58
C VAL A 85 -14.49 1.96 7.31
N LEU A 86 -14.69 1.17 6.25
CA LEU A 86 -16.03 0.77 5.79
C LEU A 86 -16.53 -0.51 6.46
N TRP A 87 -15.66 -1.47 6.73
CA TRP A 87 -16.07 -2.76 7.28
C TRP A 87 -16.03 -2.76 8.81
N VAL A 88 -14.92 -2.28 9.38
CA VAL A 88 -14.76 -2.21 10.84
C VAL A 88 -15.47 -0.97 11.40
N GLY A 89 -15.61 0.10 10.61
CA GLY A 89 -16.31 1.32 11.02
C GLY A 89 -15.43 2.30 11.81
N ILE A 90 -14.10 2.21 11.70
CA ILE A 90 -13.21 3.16 12.37
C ILE A 90 -13.21 4.47 11.56
N PRO A 91 -13.58 5.61 12.16
CA PRO A 91 -13.55 6.89 11.47
C PRO A 91 -12.09 7.28 11.14
N LEU A 92 -11.91 7.92 9.99
CA LEU A 92 -10.60 8.38 9.51
C LEU A 92 -9.90 9.31 10.52
N GLU A 93 -10.68 10.10 11.26
CA GLU A 93 -10.19 11.05 12.26
C GLU A 93 -9.55 10.38 13.50
N TRP A 94 -9.69 9.06 13.66
CA TRP A 94 -9.02 8.30 14.74
C TRP A 94 -7.74 7.62 14.24
N LEU A 95 -7.48 7.63 12.93
CA LEU A 95 -6.32 7.02 12.30
C LEU A 95 -5.21 8.04 11.98
N PHE A 96 -5.53 9.33 11.93
CA PHE A 96 -4.67 10.46 11.58
C PHE A 96 -4.87 11.63 12.53
#